data_AF-A0A7R8VM51-F1
#
_entry.id   AF-A0A7R8VM51-F1
#
_cell.length_a   1.000
_cell.length_b   1.000
_cell.length_c   1.000
_cell.angle_alpha   90.00
_cell.angle_beta   90.00
_cell.angle_gamma   90.00
#
_symmetry.space_group_name_H-M   'P 1'
#
loop_
_entity.id
_entity.type
_entity.pdbx_description
1 polymer ?
#
loop_
_entity_poly.entity_id
_entity_poly.type
_entity_poly.pdbx_seq_one_letter_code
_entity_poly.pdbx_strand_id
1 'polypeptide(L)'
;MTHDNSSNLMISSNVPRVCVEEPCILGVDEAGRGPVLGPMVYGICYCPISKQELLKDLGCADSKTLTEEKRKDIFTKICQETESLGWIIEAIAPNSICNAMLKRQKYSLNQVAQDSTVLLIKKALETGVNVTEVYVDTVGPSEKYQ
;
A
#
# COMPACT_ATOMS: atom_id res chain seq x y z
N MET A 1 14.48 -12.75 -11.66
CA MET A 1 15.01 -11.67 -12.50
C MET A 1 15.16 -10.45 -11.62
N THR A 2 16.36 -9.89 -11.48
CA THR A 2 16.59 -8.64 -10.75
C THR A 2 16.06 -7.50 -11.61
N HIS A 3 14.91 -6.94 -11.25
CA HIS A 3 14.38 -5.75 -11.90
C HIS A 3 15.32 -4.56 -11.69
N ASP A 4 15.42 -3.72 -12.71
CA ASP A 4 16.11 -2.43 -12.61
C ASP A 4 15.33 -1.53 -11.64
N ASN A 5 15.92 -1.25 -10.48
CA ASN A 5 15.34 -0.39 -9.44
C ASN A 5 15.71 1.10 -9.64
N SER A 6 16.09 1.50 -10.86
CA SER A 6 16.34 2.91 -11.22
C SER A 6 15.07 3.76 -11.26
N SER A 7 13.90 3.10 -11.34
CA SER A 7 12.56 3.69 -11.40
C SER A 7 11.62 3.03 -10.40
N ASN A 8 10.48 3.68 -10.14
CA ASN A 8 9.47 3.12 -9.23
C ASN A 8 8.91 1.81 -9.82
N LEU A 9 8.76 0.81 -8.96
CA LEU A 9 8.19 -0.48 -9.31
C LEU A 9 6.78 -0.57 -8.75
N MET A 10 5.82 -0.95 -9.59
CA MET A 10 4.44 -1.19 -9.17
C MET A 10 4.06 -2.65 -9.39
N ILE A 11 3.47 -3.28 -8.39
CA ILE A 11 3.03 -4.67 -8.41
C ILE A 11 1.61 -4.72 -7.86
N SER A 12 0.70 -5.44 -8.51
CA SER A 12 -0.69 -5.59 -8.06
C SER A 12 -1.16 -7.03 -8.18
N SER A 13 -2.13 -7.41 -7.35
CA SER A 13 -2.91 -8.62 -7.55
C SER A 13 -3.92 -8.45 -8.69
N ASN A 14 -4.57 -9.55 -9.07
CA ASN A 14 -5.83 -9.46 -9.80
C ASN A 14 -6.91 -8.82 -8.91
N VAL A 15 -7.88 -8.17 -9.53
CA VAL A 15 -9.03 -7.58 -8.82
C VAL A 15 -10.09 -8.67 -8.62
N PRO A 16 -10.46 -9.00 -7.36
CA PRO A 16 -11.54 -9.93 -7.12
C PRO A 16 -12.88 -9.34 -7.58
N ARG A 17 -13.70 -10.16 -8.23
CA ARG A 17 -14.99 -9.70 -8.78
C ARG A 17 -15.92 -9.13 -7.70
N VAL A 18 -15.93 -9.72 -6.51
CA VAL A 18 -16.71 -9.23 -5.36
C VAL A 18 -16.33 -7.81 -4.98
N CYS A 19 -15.07 -7.40 -5.16
CA CYS A 19 -14.60 -6.05 -4.82
C CYS A 19 -15.11 -4.97 -5.81
N VAL A 20 -15.61 -5.39 -6.98
CA VAL A 20 -16.26 -4.49 -7.95
C VAL A 20 -17.75 -4.36 -7.66
N GLU A 21 -18.38 -5.45 -7.19
CA GLU A 21 -19.83 -5.54 -6.97
C GLU A 21 -20.25 -5.03 -5.57
N GLU A 22 -19.42 -5.23 -4.55
CA GLU A 22 -19.71 -4.87 -3.15
C GLU A 22 -18.86 -3.69 -2.65
N PRO A 23 -19.42 -2.87 -1.73
CA PRO A 23 -18.65 -1.84 -1.02
C PRO A 23 -17.42 -2.41 -0.32
N CYS A 24 -16.26 -1.79 -0.54
CA CYS A 24 -14.97 -2.23 -0.02
C CYS A 24 -14.35 -1.21 0.95
N ILE A 25 -13.64 -1.75 1.94
CA ILE A 25 -12.66 -1.01 2.73
C ILE A 25 -11.28 -1.12 2.07
N LEU A 26 -10.49 -0.05 2.17
CA LEU A 26 -9.12 0.00 1.67
C LEU A 26 -8.19 0.50 2.78
N GLY A 27 -7.12 -0.24 3.07
CA GLY A 27 -6.04 0.16 3.97
C GLY A 27 -4.81 0.63 3.18
N VAL A 28 -4.12 1.65 3.67
CA VAL A 28 -2.84 2.16 3.15
C VAL A 28 -1.80 2.18 4.26
N ASP A 29 -0.61 1.66 3.97
CA ASP A 29 0.53 1.65 4.90
C ASP A 29 1.86 1.78 4.14
N GLU A 30 2.93 2.13 4.84
CA GLU A 30 4.28 2.26 4.29
C GLU A 30 5.37 1.53 5.08
N ALA A 31 6.48 1.24 4.39
CA ALA A 31 7.71 0.76 5.01
C ALA A 31 8.93 1.42 4.37
N GLY A 32 10.02 1.56 5.14
CA GLY A 32 11.29 2.05 4.60
C GLY A 32 11.41 3.59 4.50
N ARG A 33 10.60 4.34 5.24
CA ARG A 33 10.68 5.82 5.28
C ARG A 33 11.92 6.37 6.01
N GLY A 34 12.39 5.70 7.06
CA GLY A 34 13.49 6.15 7.93
C GLY A 34 14.93 5.80 7.46
N PRO A 35 15.16 4.64 6.82
CA PRO A 35 16.49 4.27 6.33
C PRO A 35 17.07 5.26 5.30
N VAL A 36 18.38 5.44 5.33
CA VAL A 36 19.12 6.26 4.34
C VAL A 36 19.31 5.51 3.02
N LEU A 37 19.33 4.17 3.08
CA LEU A 37 19.53 3.30 1.94
C LEU A 37 18.30 2.41 1.73
N GLY A 38 18.00 2.13 0.47
CA GLY A 38 16.89 1.29 0.07
C GLY A 38 15.64 2.08 -0.34
N PRO A 39 14.67 1.41 -0.98
CA PRO A 39 13.44 2.04 -1.44
C PRO A 39 12.50 2.35 -0.27
N MET A 40 11.60 3.29 -0.50
CA MET A 40 10.41 3.49 0.33
C MET A 40 9.24 2.75 -0.34
N VAL A 41 8.54 1.89 0.39
CA VAL A 41 7.48 1.04 -0.15
C VAL A 41 6.14 1.48 0.41
N TYR A 42 5.18 1.73 -0.46
CA TYR A 42 3.78 1.95 -0.12
C TYR A 42 2.95 0.76 -0.56
N GLY A 43 2.01 0.33 0.28
CA GLY A 43 1.11 -0.78 -0.01
C GLY A 43 -0.33 -0.40 0.30
N ILE A 44 -1.24 -0.88 -0.55
CA ILE A 44 -2.67 -0.89 -0.26
C ILE A 44 -3.21 -2.31 -0.30
N CYS A 45 -4.21 -2.56 0.54
CA CYS A 45 -4.98 -3.80 0.57
C CYS A 45 -6.46 -3.45 0.70
N TYR A 46 -7.33 -4.17 -0.01
CA TYR A 46 -8.76 -3.93 0.01
C TYR A 46 -9.55 -5.24 0.00
N CYS A 47 -10.72 -5.21 0.64
CA CYS A 47 -11.71 -6.30 0.64
C CYS A 47 -13.12 -5.75 0.84
N PRO A 48 -14.16 -6.55 0.54
CA PRO A 48 -15.54 -6.18 0.85
C PRO A 48 -15.73 -5.95 2.35
N ILE A 49 -16.53 -4.96 2.72
CA ILE A 49 -16.89 -4.68 4.14
C ILE A 49 -17.45 -5.95 4.80
N SER A 50 -18.27 -6.70 4.05
CA SER A 50 -18.88 -7.96 4.48
C SER A 50 -17.88 -9.03 4.91
N LYS A 51 -16.62 -8.95 4.44
CA LYS A 51 -15.55 -9.92 4.68
C LYS A 51 -14.40 -9.37 5.54
N GLN A 52 -14.61 -8.27 6.28
CA GLN A 52 -13.56 -7.69 7.12
C GLN A 52 -13.01 -8.67 8.18
N GLU A 53 -13.83 -9.59 8.70
CA GLU A 53 -13.40 -10.60 9.67
C GLU A 53 -12.33 -11.56 9.12
N LEU A 54 -12.28 -11.75 7.79
CA LEU A 54 -11.22 -12.53 7.11
C LEU A 54 -9.82 -12.01 7.44
N LEU A 55 -9.67 -10.70 7.63
CA LEU A 55 -8.38 -10.10 8.01
C LEU A 55 -7.91 -10.60 9.37
N LYS A 56 -8.84 -10.84 10.32
CA LYS A 56 -8.52 -11.39 11.64
C LYS A 56 -8.13 -12.87 11.54
N ASP A 57 -8.85 -13.64 10.73
CA ASP A 57 -8.58 -15.06 10.51
C ASP A 57 -7.21 -15.31 9.84
N LEU A 58 -6.81 -14.39 8.95
CA LEU A 58 -5.47 -14.41 8.34
C LEU A 58 -4.35 -14.11 9.35
N GLY A 59 -4.69 -13.57 10.52
CA GLY A 59 -3.75 -13.18 11.56
C GLY A 59 -3.12 -11.79 11.32
N CYS A 60 -3.77 -10.94 10.54
CA CYS A 60 -3.34 -9.55 10.35
C CYS A 60 -3.45 -8.80 11.69
N ALA A 61 -2.30 -8.46 12.27
CA ALA A 61 -2.16 -7.70 13.52
C ALA A 61 -1.14 -6.58 13.34
N ASP A 62 -0.97 -5.71 14.34
CA ASP A 62 0.03 -4.63 14.32
C ASP A 62 1.42 -5.21 13.98
N SER A 63 1.99 -4.73 12.87
CA SER A 63 3.23 -5.20 12.28
C SER A 63 4.41 -5.16 13.27
N LYS A 64 4.36 -4.31 14.30
CA LYS A 64 5.38 -4.17 15.35
C LYS A 64 5.50 -5.40 16.26
N THR A 65 4.52 -6.29 16.23
CA THR A 65 4.51 -7.54 17.03
C THR A 65 4.81 -8.80 16.21
N LEU A 66 4.89 -8.67 14.88
CA LEU A 66 5.03 -9.80 13.95
C LEU A 66 6.50 -9.99 13.53
N THR A 67 6.97 -11.24 13.61
CA THR A 67 8.28 -11.64 13.08
C THR A 67 8.30 -11.61 11.56
N GLU A 68 9.48 -11.53 10.95
CA GLU A 68 9.61 -11.54 9.49
C GLU A 68 8.97 -12.78 8.84
N GLU A 69 9.16 -13.95 9.47
CA GLU A 69 8.54 -15.22 9.06
C GLU A 69 7.01 -15.13 9.08
N LYS A 70 6.42 -14.64 10.18
CA LYS A 70 4.96 -14.46 10.28
C LYS A 70 4.42 -13.49 9.22
N ARG A 71 5.15 -12.40 8.92
CA ARG A 71 4.74 -11.46 7.86
C ARG A 71 4.74 -12.14 6.49
N LYS A 72 5.74 -12.97 6.19
CA LYS A 72 5.80 -13.76 4.95
C LYS A 72 4.65 -14.75 4.85
N ASP A 73 4.32 -15.43 5.95
CA ASP A 73 3.19 -16.37 6.00
C ASP A 73 1.85 -15.66 5.77
N ILE A 74 1.61 -14.54 6.47
CA ILE A 74 0.40 -13.73 6.30
C ILE A 74 0.29 -13.24 4.85
N PHE A 75 1.37 -12.69 4.29
CA PHE A 75 1.38 -12.23 2.92
C PHE A 75 1.12 -13.37 1.93
N THR A 76 1.66 -14.56 2.18
CA THR A 76 1.40 -15.75 1.37
C THR A 76 -0.09 -16.11 1.38
N LYS A 77 -0.74 -16.07 2.54
CA LYS A 77 -2.19 -16.30 2.64
C LYS A 77 -3.00 -15.23 1.93
N ILE A 78 -2.61 -13.95 2.05
CA ILE A 78 -3.23 -12.84 1.29
C ILE A 78 -3.12 -13.10 -0.21
N CYS A 79 -1.96 -13.55 -0.69
CA CYS A 79 -1.76 -13.88 -2.11
C CYS A 79 -2.58 -15.09 -2.58
N GLN A 80 -2.90 -16.03 -1.68
CA GLN A 80 -3.73 -17.20 -1.98
C GLN A 80 -5.22 -16.86 -1.99
N GLU A 81 -5.64 -15.88 -1.20
CA GLU A 81 -7.03 -15.41 -1.10
C GLU A 81 -7.37 -14.44 -2.23
N THR A 82 -7.52 -14.97 -3.44
CA THR A 82 -7.76 -14.18 -4.66
C THR A 82 -9.23 -13.85 -4.92
N GLU A 83 -10.15 -14.42 -4.13
CA GLU A 83 -11.60 -14.22 -4.32
C GLU A 83 -12.15 -13.03 -3.55
N SER A 84 -11.47 -12.61 -2.48
CA SER A 84 -11.97 -11.59 -1.57
C SER A 84 -10.99 -10.46 -1.27
N LEU A 85 -9.70 -10.67 -1.52
CA LEU A 85 -8.65 -9.70 -1.21
C LEU A 85 -7.91 -9.27 -2.47
N GLY A 86 -7.66 -7.96 -2.57
CA GLY A 86 -6.78 -7.40 -3.57
C GLY A 86 -5.77 -6.44 -2.95
N TRP A 87 -4.63 -6.27 -3.61
CA TRP A 87 -3.56 -5.40 -3.13
C TRP A 87 -2.77 -4.76 -4.27
N ILE A 88 -2.16 -3.62 -3.99
CA ILE A 88 -1.25 -2.91 -4.89
C ILE A 88 -0.07 -2.39 -4.07
N ILE A 89 1.14 -2.55 -4.57
CA ILE A 89 2.39 -2.11 -3.94
C ILE A 89 3.13 -1.19 -4.91
N GLU A 90 3.62 -0.07 -4.40
CA GLU A 90 4.59 0.78 -5.06
C GLU A 90 5.90 0.77 -4.26
N ALA A 91 6.99 0.34 -4.88
CA ALA A 91 8.34 0.55 -4.37
C ALA A 91 8.96 1.77 -5.05
N ILE A 92 9.10 2.86 -4.30
CA ILE A 92 9.68 4.12 -4.76
C ILE A 92 11.20 3.99 -4.72
N ALA A 93 11.83 4.17 -5.89
CA ALA A 93 13.28 4.06 -5.99
C ALA A 93 13.99 5.14 -5.17
N PRO A 94 15.15 4.84 -4.54
CA PRO A 94 15.94 5.84 -3.81
C PRO A 94 16.31 7.03 -4.70
N ASN A 95 16.61 6.77 -5.98
CA ASN A 95 16.89 7.80 -6.97
C ASN A 95 15.69 8.73 -7.20
N SER A 96 14.46 8.19 -7.26
CA SER A 96 13.24 9.00 -7.36
C SER A 96 13.06 9.91 -6.15
N ILE A 97 13.31 9.40 -4.94
CA ILE A 97 13.22 10.18 -3.69
C ILE A 97 14.26 11.31 -3.70
N CYS A 98 15.52 11.00 -3.99
CA CYS A 98 16.60 11.98 -4.09
C CYS A 98 16.29 13.04 -5.16
N ASN A 99 15.89 12.61 -6.36
CA ASN A 99 15.57 13.53 -7.46
C ASN A 99 14.37 14.41 -7.16
N ALA A 100 13.40 13.95 -6.35
CA ALA A 100 12.29 14.78 -5.89
C ALA A 100 12.76 15.81 -4.87
N MET A 101 13.48 15.37 -3.83
CA MET A 101 13.89 16.24 -2.72
C MET A 101 14.97 17.26 -3.07
N LEU A 102 15.80 16.97 -4.08
CA LEU A 102 16.89 17.85 -4.54
C LEU A 102 16.47 18.78 -5.70
N LYS A 103 15.18 18.84 -6.06
CA LYS A 103 14.68 19.80 -7.07
C LYS A 103 14.88 21.23 -6.60
N ARG A 104 14.97 22.15 -7.57
CA ARG A 104 15.02 23.60 -7.32
C ARG A 104 13.81 24.08 -6.50
N GLN A 105 12.62 23.56 -6.81
CA GLN A 105 11.44 23.76 -5.98
C GLN A 105 11.45 22.72 -4.87
N LYS A 106 11.34 23.18 -3.62
CA LYS A 106 11.33 22.29 -2.45
C LYS A 106 10.21 21.27 -2.58
N TYR A 107 10.59 20.00 -2.54
CA TYR A 107 9.69 18.87 -2.46
C TYR A 107 10.06 18.02 -1.25
N SER A 108 9.15 17.87 -0.32
CA SER A 108 9.41 17.15 0.93
C SER A 108 9.09 15.66 0.80
N LEU A 109 9.68 14.84 1.67
CA LEU A 109 9.36 13.42 1.76
C LEU A 109 7.87 13.19 2.10
N ASN A 110 7.23 14.11 2.83
CA ASN A 110 5.79 14.07 3.10
C ASN A 110 4.97 14.20 1.81
N GLN A 111 5.41 15.05 0.88
CA GLN A 111 4.71 15.21 -0.40
C GLN A 111 4.90 13.97 -1.29
N VAL A 112 6.11 13.39 -1.32
CA VAL A 112 6.36 12.11 -2.01
C VAL A 112 5.45 11.00 -1.44
N ALA A 113 5.36 10.90 -0.12
CA ALA A 113 4.48 9.96 0.57
C ALA A 113 3.00 10.18 0.21
N GLN A 114 2.53 11.42 0.26
CA GLN A 114 1.14 11.76 -0.07
C GLN A 114 0.80 11.45 -1.53
N ASP A 115 1.71 11.75 -2.46
CA ASP A 115 1.53 11.40 -3.88
C ASP A 115 1.38 9.90 -4.07
N SER A 116 2.21 9.09 -3.42
CA SER A 116 2.15 7.63 -3.51
C SER A 116 0.86 7.07 -2.92
N THR A 117 0.41 7.56 -1.77
CA THR A 117 -0.90 7.20 -1.21
C THR A 117 -2.03 7.52 -2.19
N VAL A 118 -2.06 8.74 -2.73
CA VAL A 118 -3.10 9.17 -3.69
C VAL A 118 -3.02 8.35 -4.97
N LEU A 119 -1.82 8.05 -5.47
CA LEU A 119 -1.59 7.23 -6.66
C LEU A 119 -2.18 5.84 -6.48
N LEU A 120 -1.89 5.16 -5.36
CA LEU A 120 -2.37 3.81 -5.10
C LEU A 120 -3.89 3.77 -4.96
N ILE A 121 -4.49 4.73 -4.24
CA ILE A 121 -5.96 4.82 -4.11
C ILE A 121 -6.60 5.04 -5.48
N LYS A 122 -6.07 5.98 -6.29
CA LYS A 122 -6.56 6.21 -7.66
C LYS A 122 -6.46 4.95 -8.52
N LYS A 123 -5.37 4.19 -8.40
CA LYS A 123 -5.19 2.93 -9.14
C LYS A 123 -6.25 1.91 -8.77
N ALA A 124 -6.58 1.73 -7.50
CA ALA A 124 -7.66 0.83 -7.10
C ALA A 124 -9.03 1.26 -7.70
N LEU A 125 -9.33 2.55 -7.68
CA LEU A 125 -10.55 3.10 -8.28
C LEU A 125 -10.59 2.91 -9.81
N GLU A 126 -9.47 3.15 -10.50
CA GLU A 126 -9.33 2.95 -11.95
C GLU A 126 -9.56 1.48 -12.36
N THR A 127 -9.23 0.54 -11.47
CA THR A 127 -9.48 -0.89 -11.70
C THR A 127 -10.93 -1.33 -11.44
N GLY A 128 -11.81 -0.40 -11.04
CA GLY A 128 -13.24 -0.65 -10.82
C GLY A 128 -13.60 -1.12 -9.43
N VAL A 129 -12.67 -1.07 -8.46
CA VAL A 129 -12.98 -1.44 -7.07
C VAL A 129 -13.96 -0.42 -6.48
N ASN A 130 -15.04 -0.91 -5.86
CA ASN A 130 -16.05 -0.09 -5.22
C ASN A 130 -15.60 0.34 -3.81
N VAL A 131 -14.58 1.18 -3.73
CA VAL A 131 -14.01 1.67 -2.46
C VAL A 131 -14.96 2.71 -1.83
N THR A 132 -15.44 2.42 -0.62
CA THR A 132 -16.31 3.34 0.15
C THR A 132 -15.63 3.89 1.40
N GLU A 133 -14.63 3.19 1.92
CA GLU A 133 -13.90 3.59 3.12
C GLU A 133 -12.40 3.44 2.89
N VAL A 134 -11.61 4.44 3.30
CA VAL A 134 -10.15 4.43 3.20
C VAL A 134 -9.55 4.71 4.57
N TYR A 135 -8.67 3.81 5.01
CA TYR A 135 -7.91 3.90 6.25
C TYR A 135 -6.44 4.07 5.89
N VAL A 136 -5.84 5.18 6.30
CA VAL A 136 -4.44 5.50 6.01
C VAL A 136 -3.65 5.57 7.30
N ASP A 137 -2.55 4.82 7.42
CA ASP A 137 -1.58 5.06 8.48
C ASP A 137 -0.79 6.33 8.15
N THR A 138 -0.76 7.29 9.08
CA THR A 138 -0.16 8.60 8.84
C THR A 138 0.98 8.87 9.81
N VAL A 139 2.06 9.41 9.26
CA VAL A 139 3.20 9.92 10.03
C VAL A 139 3.07 11.43 10.23
N GLY A 140 2.23 11.83 11.19
CA GLY A 140 1.98 13.24 11.54
C GLY A 140 0.53 13.51 11.96
N PRO A 141 0.13 14.78 12.16
CA PRO A 141 -1.25 15.12 12.50
C PRO A 141 -2.20 14.82 11.33
N SER A 142 -3.19 13.94 11.58
CA SER A 142 -4.16 13.45 10.60
C SER A 142 -4.99 14.56 9.95
N GLU A 143 -5.24 15.66 10.66
CA GLU A 143 -6.07 16.80 10.22
C GLU A 143 -5.55 17.51 8.95
N LYS A 144 -4.24 17.44 8.67
CA LYS A 144 -3.66 18.00 7.44
C LYS A 144 -3.63 17.02 6.27
N TYR A 145 -3.91 15.75 6.55
CA TYR A 145 -3.81 14.64 5.60
C TYR A 145 -5.20 14.19 5.10
N GLN A 146 -6.22 14.36 5.92
CA GLN A 146 -7.65 14.15 5.61
C GLN A 146 -8.19 15.27 4.70
#